data_AF-A0A136ME35-F1
#
_entry.id   AF-A0A136ME35-F1
#
_cell.length_a   1.000
_cell.length_b   1.000
_cell.length_c   1.000
_cell.angle_alpha   90.00
_cell.angle_beta   90.00
_cell.angle_gamma   90.00
#
_symmetry.space_group_name_H-M   'P 1'
#
loop_
_entity.id
_entity.type
_entity.pdbx_description
1 polymer ?
#
loop_
_entity_poly.entity_id
_entity_poly.type
_entity_poly.pdbx_seq_one_letter_code
_entity_poly.pdbx_strand_id
1 'polypeptide(L)'
;MQASSFTTWNTDRIIEDIQTRRIALIKGLLIDQQLETYLVEVYEGQKISQVKSEFLKRDLKQLSESTLDLVHYAMLIRKAKESEGWPNPPVIEEFVHAEIRQVVLKYIA
;
A
#
# COMPACT_ATOMS: atom_id res chain seq x y z
N MET A 1 -31.12 4.65 -22.56
CA MET A 1 -30.22 3.49 -22.37
C MET A 1 -28.90 4.04 -21.90
N GLN A 2 -28.56 3.84 -20.62
CA GLN A 2 -27.26 4.29 -20.10
C GLN A 2 -26.20 3.29 -20.56
N ALA A 3 -25.22 3.76 -21.32
CA ALA A 3 -24.04 2.97 -21.66
C ALA A 3 -23.22 2.80 -20.38
N SER A 4 -23.38 1.67 -19.70
CA SER A 4 -22.45 1.22 -18.67
C SER A 4 -21.10 1.05 -19.35
N SER A 5 -20.19 2.00 -19.15
CA SER A 5 -18.80 1.88 -19.60
C SER A 5 -18.14 0.78 -18.76
N PHE A 6 -18.27 -0.47 -19.20
CA PHE A 6 -17.44 -1.57 -18.75
C PHE A 6 -15.99 -1.17 -19.07
N THR A 7 -15.31 -0.63 -18.07
CA THR A 7 -13.90 -0.33 -18.20
C THR A 7 -13.21 -1.68 -18.20
N THR A 8 -12.82 -2.18 -19.38
CA THR A 8 -12.07 -3.42 -19.48
C THR A 8 -10.75 -3.22 -18.73
N TRP A 9 -10.60 -3.93 -17.62
CA TRP A 9 -9.39 -3.96 -16.81
C TRP A 9 -8.35 -4.83 -17.51
N ASN A 10 -7.36 -4.19 -18.14
CA ASN A 10 -6.18 -4.89 -18.64
C ASN A 10 -5.09 -4.92 -17.55
N THR A 11 -4.04 -5.71 -17.76
CA THR A 11 -2.97 -5.91 -16.77
C THR A 11 -2.29 -4.60 -16.39
N ASP A 12 -2.05 -3.70 -17.34
CA ASP A 12 -1.40 -2.42 -17.07
C ASP A 12 -2.25 -1.52 -16.17
N ARG A 13 -3.56 -1.44 -16.42
CA ARG A 13 -4.50 -0.68 -15.56
C ARG A 13 -4.62 -1.24 -14.16
N ILE A 14 -4.56 -2.57 -14.02
CA ILE A 14 -4.57 -3.22 -12.69
C ILE A 14 -3.30 -2.84 -11.93
N ILE A 15 -2.13 -2.92 -12.58
CA ILE A 15 -0.85 -2.54 -11.99
C ILE A 15 -0.86 -1.05 -11.60
N GLU A 16 -1.40 -0.18 -12.46
CA GLU A 16 -1.52 1.26 -12.18
C GLU A 16 -2.44 1.55 -10.99
N ASP A 17 -3.58 0.87 -10.86
CA ASP A 17 -4.50 1.01 -9.72
C ASP A 17 -3.83 0.55 -8.41
N ILE A 18 -3.15 -0.60 -8.43
CA ILE A 18 -2.38 -1.09 -7.27
C ILE A 18 -1.29 -0.07 -6.88
N GLN A 19 -0.53 0.44 -7.85
CA GLN A 19 0.54 1.42 -7.62
C GLN A 19 -0.03 2.70 -7.01
N THR A 20 -1.16 3.18 -7.53
CA THR A 20 -1.83 4.39 -7.05
C THR A 20 -2.28 4.23 -5.60
N ARG A 21 -2.88 3.09 -5.25
CA ARG A 21 -3.31 2.79 -3.88
C ARG A 21 -2.13 2.62 -2.93
N ARG A 22 -1.06 1.91 -3.36
CA ARG A 22 0.18 1.79 -2.59
C ARG A 22 0.73 3.16 -2.24
N ILE A 23 0.85 4.04 -3.23
CA ILE A 23 1.33 5.41 -3.02
C ILE A 23 0.42 6.18 -2.05
N ALA A 24 -0.90 6.09 -2.23
CA ALA A 24 -1.86 6.82 -1.39
C ALA A 24 -1.75 6.41 0.09
N LEU A 25 -1.69 5.11 0.38
CA LEU A 25 -1.55 4.57 1.73
C LEU A 25 -0.22 5.01 2.36
N ILE A 26 0.87 4.87 1.62
CA ILE A 26 2.19 5.26 2.12
C ILE A 26 2.28 6.77 2.38
N LYS A 27 1.71 7.60 1.49
CA LYS A 27 1.69 9.06 1.67
C LYS A 27 0.97 9.48 2.95
N GLY A 28 -0.07 8.75 3.35
CA GLY A 28 -0.71 8.97 4.65
C GLY A 28 0.28 8.78 5.81
N LEU A 29 1.06 7.71 5.78
CA LEU A 29 2.07 7.41 6.80
C LEU A 29 3.30 8.34 6.80
N LEU A 30 3.43 9.24 5.82
CA LEU A 30 4.45 10.29 5.86
C LEU A 30 4.03 11.48 6.73
N ILE A 31 2.75 11.55 7.13
CA ILE A 31 2.20 12.55 8.04
C ILE A 31 2.41 12.08 9.47
N ASP A 32 3.09 12.88 10.29
CA ASP A 32 3.46 12.54 11.68
C ASP A 32 2.31 11.98 12.50
N GLN A 33 1.17 12.68 12.49
CA GLN A 33 0.00 12.28 13.26
C GLN A 33 -0.55 10.91 12.81
N GLN A 34 -0.55 10.64 11.50
CA GLN A 34 -1.07 9.38 10.97
C GLN A 34 -0.10 8.22 11.22
N LEU A 35 1.21 8.49 11.14
CA LEU A 35 2.23 7.51 11.49
C LEU A 35 2.14 7.13 12.97
N GLU A 36 1.98 8.11 13.86
CA GLU A 36 1.80 7.86 15.28
C GLU A 36 0.55 7.02 15.56
N THR A 37 -0.59 7.40 14.98
CA THR A 37 -1.83 6.61 15.07
C THR A 37 -1.62 5.17 14.57
N TYR A 38 -0.98 5.00 13.42
CA TYR A 38 -0.72 3.68 12.85
C TYR A 38 0.19 2.82 13.75
N LEU A 39 1.22 3.41 14.34
CA LEU A 39 2.11 2.70 15.28
C LEU A 39 1.37 2.29 16.55
N VAL A 40 0.46 3.14 17.05
CA VAL A 40 -0.36 2.84 18.22
C VAL A 40 -1.33 1.70 17.95
N GLU A 41 -2.06 1.77 16.84
CA GLU A 41 -3.12 0.81 16.49
C GLU A 41 -2.56 -0.56 16.08
N VAL A 42 -1.47 -0.58 15.31
CA VAL A 42 -0.95 -1.82 14.70
C VAL A 42 0.17 -2.47 15.52
N TYR A 43 0.87 -1.69 16.35
CA TYR A 43 2.04 -2.16 17.11
C TYR A 43 1.96 -1.81 18.60
N GLU A 44 0.76 -1.80 19.16
CA GLU A 44 0.51 -1.74 20.62
C GLU A 44 1.16 -0.52 21.31
N GLY A 45 1.18 0.64 20.65
CA GLY A 45 1.70 1.86 21.26
C GLY A 45 3.23 1.97 21.25
N GLN A 46 3.92 1.20 20.41
CA GLN A 46 5.37 1.33 20.19
C GLN A 46 5.74 2.78 19.82
N LYS A 47 6.49 3.44 20.72
CA LYS A 47 7.04 4.76 20.48
C LYS A 47 8.45 4.65 19.92
N ILE A 48 8.65 5.24 18.76
CA ILE A 48 9.99 5.39 18.17
C ILE A 48 10.53 6.80 18.43
N SER A 49 11.85 6.92 18.60
CA SER A 49 12.51 8.22 18.68
C SER A 49 12.27 9.04 17.41
N GLN A 50 12.36 10.38 17.49
CA GLN A 50 12.27 11.27 16.33
C GLN A 50 13.25 10.88 15.21
N VAL A 51 14.48 10.50 15.56
CA VAL A 51 15.49 10.06 14.59
C VAL A 51 15.02 8.80 13.84
N LYS A 52 14.54 7.78 14.57
CA LYS A 52 13.96 6.57 13.96
C LYS A 52 12.73 6.88 13.09
N SER A 53 11.88 7.84 13.50
CA SER A 53 10.73 8.28 12.71
C SER A 53 11.14 8.88 11.37
N GLU A 54 12.15 9.76 11.35
CA GLU A 54 12.64 10.36 10.11
C GLU A 54 13.27 9.32 9.17
N PHE A 55 14.00 8.34 9.70
CA PHE A 55 14.50 7.23 8.90
C PHE A 55 13.36 6.34 8.36
N LEU A 56 12.36 6.03 9.18
CA LEU A 56 11.17 5.27 8.76
C LEU A 56 10.43 5.99 7.62
N LYS A 57 10.16 7.29 7.77
CA LYS A 57 9.53 8.09 6.71
C LYS A 57 10.35 8.11 5.43
N ARG A 58 11.68 8.20 5.52
CA ARG A 58 12.56 8.14 4.35
C ARG A 58 12.42 6.80 3.61
N ASP A 59 12.45 5.70 4.34
CA ASP A 59 12.34 4.36 3.74
C ASP A 59 10.92 4.10 3.20
N LEU A 60 9.87 4.61 3.86
CA LEU A 60 8.50 4.61 3.33
C LEU A 60 8.40 5.44 2.05
N LYS A 61 9.01 6.62 2.00
CA LYS A 61 9.05 7.44 0.78
C LYS A 61 9.72 6.69 -0.37
N GLN A 62 10.85 6.03 -0.11
CA GLN A 62 11.52 5.19 -1.12
C GLN A 62 10.61 4.05 -1.59
N LEU A 63 9.88 3.38 -0.67
CA LEU A 63 8.88 2.37 -1.03
C LEU A 63 7.74 2.96 -1.88
N SER A 64 7.35 4.22 -1.71
CA SER A 64 6.33 4.84 -2.55
C SER A 64 6.82 5.13 -3.98
N GLU A 65 8.12 5.35 -4.14
CA GLU A 65 8.77 5.70 -5.41
C GLU A 65 9.27 4.46 -6.18
N SER A 66 9.34 3.29 -5.52
CA SER A 66 9.79 2.05 -6.14
C SER A 66 8.79 1.51 -7.18
N THR A 67 9.25 0.61 -8.04
CA THR A 67 8.37 -0.19 -8.89
C THR A 67 7.60 -1.21 -8.04
N LEU A 68 6.37 -1.55 -8.44
CA LEU A 68 5.65 -2.68 -7.83
C LEU A 68 6.43 -4.00 -8.00
N ASP A 69 6.51 -4.78 -6.94
CA ASP A 69 6.92 -6.17 -7.01
C ASP A 69 5.78 -7.02 -7.61
N LEU A 70 5.87 -7.30 -8.92
CA LEU A 70 4.84 -8.07 -9.62
C LEU A 70 4.75 -9.52 -9.13
N VAL A 71 5.76 -10.06 -8.43
CA VAL A 71 5.70 -11.39 -7.82
C VAL A 71 4.82 -11.36 -6.59
N HIS A 72 5.04 -10.38 -5.69
CA HIS A 72 4.17 -10.15 -4.53
C HIS A 72 2.71 -9.95 -4.94
N TYR A 73 2.47 -9.14 -5.98
CA TYR A 73 1.12 -8.83 -6.46
C TYR A 73 0.54 -9.82 -7.48
N ALA A 74 1.24 -10.89 -7.85
CA ALA A 74 0.83 -11.80 -8.92
C ALA A 74 -0.57 -12.41 -8.72
N MET A 75 -0.88 -12.82 -7.48
CA MET A 75 -2.19 -13.39 -7.14
C MET A 75 -3.31 -12.36 -7.28
N LEU A 76 -3.05 -11.12 -6.86
CA LEU A 76 -4.00 -10.01 -6.95
C LEU A 76 -4.30 -9.67 -8.42
N ILE A 77 -3.25 -9.55 -9.22
CA ILE A 77 -3.33 -9.29 -10.67
C ILE A 77 -4.10 -10.41 -11.37
N ARG A 78 -3.84 -11.68 -11.03
CA ARG A 78 -4.57 -12.83 -11.60
C ARG A 78 -6.05 -12.75 -11.28
N LYS A 79 -6.41 -12.55 -10.01
CA LYS A 79 -7.82 -12.43 -9.57
C LYS A 79 -8.52 -11.26 -10.26
N ALA A 80 -7.84 -10.13 -10.40
CA ALA A 80 -8.39 -8.95 -11.07
C ALA A 80 -8.74 -9.21 -12.54
N LYS A 81 -7.93 -10.01 -13.24
CA LYS A 81 -8.19 -10.42 -14.63
C LYS A 81 -9.34 -11.42 -14.75
N GLU A 82 -9.53 -12.27 -13.74
CA GLU A 82 -10.57 -13.30 -13.72
C GLU A 82 -11.93 -12.74 -13.26
N SER A 83 -11.97 -11.58 -12.59
CA SER A 83 -13.21 -10.96 -12.11
C SER A 83 -13.79 -9.95 -13.11
N GLU A 84 -15.08 -10.09 -13.43
CA GLU A 84 -15.85 -9.05 -14.12
C GLU A 84 -16.18 -7.89 -13.15
N GLY A 85 -15.23 -6.99 -12.89
CA GLY A 85 -15.52 -5.73 -12.18
C GLY A 85 -14.66 -5.40 -10.95
N TRP A 86 -13.34 -5.35 -11.11
CA TRP A 86 -12.43 -4.73 -10.12
C TRP A 86 -12.94 -3.33 -9.70
N PRO A 87 -13.02 -2.96 -8.39
CA PRO A 87 -11.94 -3.14 -7.41
C PRO A 87 -12.39 -3.66 -6.03
N ASN A 88 -11.54 -4.47 -5.38
CA ASN A 88 -11.71 -4.89 -3.99
C ASN A 88 -10.63 -4.21 -3.10
N PRO A 89 -10.86 -2.98 -2.59
CA PRO A 89 -9.87 -2.21 -1.85
C PRO A 89 -9.23 -2.94 -0.66
N PRO A 90 -10.00 -3.64 0.22
CA PRO A 90 -9.44 -4.35 1.36
C PRO A 90 -8.32 -5.32 0.99
N VAL A 91 -8.46 -6.04 -0.13
CA VAL A 91 -7.45 -7.03 -0.55
C VAL A 91 -6.17 -6.33 -1.02
N ILE A 92 -6.26 -5.17 -1.67
CA ILE A 92 -5.07 -4.43 -2.09
C ILE A 92 -4.34 -3.86 -0.87
N GLU A 93 -5.10 -3.29 0.06
CA GLU A 93 -4.60 -2.71 1.30
C GLU A 93 -3.84 -3.75 2.13
N GLU A 94 -4.31 -4.99 2.24
CA GLU A 94 -3.60 -6.07 2.93
C GLU A 94 -2.19 -6.32 2.38
N PHE A 95 -2.03 -6.34 1.05
CA PHE A 95 -0.74 -6.56 0.40
C PHE A 95 0.20 -5.36 0.59
N VAL A 96 -0.33 -4.15 0.50
CA VAL A 96 0.44 -2.92 0.76
C VAL A 96 0.86 -2.84 2.23
N HIS A 97 -0.03 -3.20 3.16
CA HIS A 97 0.28 -3.25 4.59
C HIS A 97 1.36 -4.28 4.92
N ALA A 98 1.45 -5.38 4.17
CA ALA A 98 2.56 -6.33 4.32
C ALA A 98 3.91 -5.70 3.95
N GLU A 99 3.99 -4.93 2.87
CA GLU A 99 5.20 -4.19 2.48
C GLU A 99 5.56 -3.12 3.53
N ILE A 100 4.57 -2.33 3.96
CA ILE A 100 4.75 -1.30 5.00
C ILE A 100 5.28 -1.95 6.28
N ARG A 101 4.73 -3.10 6.69
CA ARG A 101 5.15 -3.82 7.89
C ARG A 101 6.62 -4.21 7.84
N GLN A 102 7.12 -4.68 6.69
CA GLN A 102 8.54 -5.00 6.53
C GLN A 102 9.44 -3.77 6.71
N VAL A 103 8.99 -2.59 6.31
CA VAL A 103 9.73 -1.34 6.53
C VAL A 103 9.67 -0.94 8.01
N VAL A 104 8.48 -0.93 8.60
CA VAL A 104 8.25 -0.49 9.99
C VAL A 104 9.01 -1.35 11.00
N LEU A 105 9.01 -2.68 10.82
CA LEU A 105 9.68 -3.63 11.72
C LEU A 105 11.19 -3.35 11.91
N LYS A 106 11.85 -2.71 10.93
CA LYS A 106 13.27 -2.31 11.05
C LYS A 106 13.54 -1.27 12.14
N TYR A 107 12.51 -0.55 12.58
CA TYR A 107 12.63 0.60 13.48
C TYR A 107 11.99 0.36 14.85
N ILE A 108 11.00 -0.53 14.93
CA ILE A 108 10.32 -0.89 16.19
C ILE A 108 10.90 -2.13 16.87
N ALA A 109 11.65 -2.97 16.14
CA ALA A 109 12.39 -4.08 16.72
C ALA A 109 13.65 -3.61 17.47
#